data_AF-A0A1M6APT3-F1
#
_entry.id   AF-A0A1M6APT3-F1
#
_cell.length_a   1.000
_cell.length_b   1.000
_cell.length_c   1.000
_cell.angle_alpha   90.00
_cell.angle_beta   90.00
_cell.angle_gamma   90.00
#
_symmetry.space_group_name_H-M   'P 1'
#
loop_
_entity.id
_entity.type
_entity.pdbx_description
1 polymer ?
#
loop_
_entity_poly.entity_id
_entity_poly.type
_entity_poly.pdbx_seq_one_letter_code
_entity_poly.pdbx_strand_id
1 'polypeptide(L)'
;MKNQNAARVREQKRFAQSRRSHKNRKQAKKAVKELNGHEIISTKGTLQKVGKKVEYKDGFRFGVGSTNIREMSAVVAEMGEQIGQSFRRPGKKKTAQLLLGLPDGEYLGFCYSAYKHDKRLPSVAMVDATQTAANITYHYESKIYGQAQLAALTFPALDERITVENYEAGVDLAFKRFNKLKNAFKKSELGEFIYAQLEAPYDPITETFYLHFHVFLEIGFGDVSRRDALSFLKTNTPWLESHAGLHLKRIAHKDVARAIRYGTKPCATAYEIAAAGNESVFEAYLGQSRRKRFTRTEAPLKTTLKELKDQGRRTTFHRCETTGRMSVCLVDKRSKTNSKKDDTSESSEAEKPDPERVPQNPDRPKTENIYCGCGNPVASPEGRLLAFGLVQNFEEDSLENLLVSGGPGSFYEANKVARYAWEANTGRRFNLKEFLNPIAEDILKLLRASEVQSYTVIVSPNVLKTLLEIEKERKPKNRKIKESPDPKYGWLTLLESPISRLKIYSLNLFGNEFWSKVNSFISRLKH
;
A
#
# COMPACT_ATOMS: atom_id res chain seq x y z
N MET A 1 17.10 16.98 -63.35
CA MET A 1 16.16 17.11 -62.21
C MET A 1 14.67 17.12 -62.64
N LYS A 2 14.17 16.11 -63.37
CA LYS A 2 12.73 15.97 -63.68
C LYS A 2 12.10 14.63 -63.30
N ASN A 3 12.88 13.63 -62.88
CA ASN A 3 12.37 12.28 -62.54
C ASN A 3 12.15 12.02 -61.03
N GLN A 4 12.59 12.89 -60.12
CA GLN A 4 12.37 12.69 -58.67
C GLN A 4 10.98 13.17 -58.19
N ASN A 5 10.35 14.12 -58.90
CA ASN A 5 9.02 14.62 -58.53
C ASN A 5 7.88 13.67 -58.91
N ALA A 6 8.03 12.86 -59.97
CA ALA A 6 7.01 11.90 -60.38
C ALA A 6 6.90 10.69 -59.42
N ALA A 7 8.01 10.26 -58.83
CA ALA A 7 8.04 9.18 -57.83
C ALA A 7 7.34 9.62 -56.53
N ARG A 8 7.59 10.85 -56.06
CA ARG A 8 7.00 11.41 -54.84
C ARG A 8 5.47 11.57 -54.92
N VAL A 9 4.94 11.93 -56.10
CA VAL A 9 3.49 12.09 -56.32
C VAL A 9 2.78 10.74 -56.43
N ARG A 10 3.42 9.69 -56.97
CA ARG A 10 2.87 8.32 -57.00
C ARG A 10 2.84 7.66 -55.61
N GLU A 11 3.80 7.96 -54.76
CA GLU A 11 3.85 7.43 -53.39
C GLU A 11 2.80 8.07 -52.47
N GLN A 12 2.57 9.39 -52.59
CA GLN A 12 1.51 10.08 -51.85
C GLN A 12 0.09 9.64 -52.25
N LYS A 13 -0.15 9.28 -53.53
CA LYS A 13 -1.44 8.70 -53.96
C LYS A 13 -1.69 7.29 -53.42
N ARG A 14 -0.65 6.46 -53.25
CA ARG A 14 -0.77 5.13 -52.60
C ARG A 14 -1.11 5.24 -51.10
N PHE A 15 -0.52 6.21 -50.38
CA PHE A 15 -0.86 6.46 -48.98
C PHE A 15 -2.29 7.02 -48.80
N ALA A 16 -2.79 7.82 -49.75
CA ALA A 16 -4.16 8.35 -49.70
C ALA A 16 -5.23 7.29 -50.02
N GLN A 17 -4.95 6.33 -50.91
CA GLN A 17 -5.86 5.21 -51.19
C GLN A 17 -5.85 4.14 -50.09
N SER A 18 -4.71 3.89 -49.43
CA SER A 18 -4.64 3.01 -48.24
C SER A 18 -5.42 3.57 -47.03
N ARG A 19 -5.64 4.89 -46.95
CA ARG A 19 -6.46 5.52 -45.91
C ARG A 19 -7.96 5.50 -46.18
N ARG A 20 -8.39 5.22 -47.42
CA ARG A 20 -9.82 5.14 -47.78
C ARG A 20 -10.38 3.71 -47.80
N SER A 21 -9.55 2.66 -47.94
CA SER A 21 -10.03 1.27 -47.90
C SER A 21 -10.20 0.69 -46.48
N HIS A 22 -9.71 1.35 -45.43
CA HIS A 22 -9.98 0.97 -44.03
C HIS A 22 -11.28 1.55 -43.44
N LYS A 23 -12.09 2.27 -44.24
CA LYS A 23 -13.41 2.76 -43.78
C LYS A 23 -14.58 1.80 -43.98
N ASN A 24 -14.39 0.64 -44.62
CA ASN A 24 -15.45 -0.37 -44.80
C ASN A 24 -15.03 -1.76 -44.30
N ARG A 25 -14.78 -1.88 -43.00
CA ARG A 25 -14.98 -3.15 -42.29
C ARG A 25 -15.58 -2.88 -40.92
N LYS A 26 -16.90 -2.65 -40.92
CA LYS A 26 -17.76 -2.84 -39.74
C LYS A 26 -17.71 -4.31 -39.37
N GLN A 27 -16.84 -4.64 -38.42
CA GLN A 27 -17.05 -5.74 -37.48
C GLN A 27 -16.75 -5.16 -36.10
N ALA A 28 -17.72 -5.33 -35.19
CA ALA A 28 -17.78 -4.72 -33.88
C ALA A 28 -16.55 -5.06 -33.02
N LYS A 29 -15.49 -4.26 -33.11
CA LYS A 29 -14.53 -4.10 -32.03
C LYS A 29 -15.00 -2.93 -31.20
N LYS A 30 -15.50 -3.24 -29.99
CA LYS A 30 -15.65 -2.25 -28.92
C LYS A 30 -14.36 -1.42 -28.91
N ALA A 31 -14.48 -0.13 -29.23
CA ALA A 31 -13.33 0.77 -29.20
C ALA A 31 -12.72 0.67 -27.80
N VAL A 32 -11.51 0.11 -27.71
CA VAL A 32 -10.72 0.17 -26.49
C VAL A 32 -10.47 1.65 -26.28
N LYS A 33 -11.16 2.23 -25.28
CA LYS A 33 -10.95 3.60 -24.87
C LYS A 33 -9.54 3.64 -24.29
N GLU A 34 -8.55 3.99 -25.11
CA GLU A 34 -7.25 4.39 -24.60
C GLU A 34 -7.50 5.58 -23.68
N LEU A 35 -7.06 5.45 -22.42
CA LEU A 35 -7.15 6.51 -21.42
C LEU A 35 -6.18 7.62 -21.83
N ASN A 36 -6.65 8.53 -22.68
CA ASN A 36 -5.94 9.78 -22.97
C ASN A 36 -6.42 10.83 -21.96
N GLY A 37 -5.56 11.16 -21.00
CA GLY A 37 -5.78 12.18 -19.97
C GLY A 37 -5.96 11.61 -18.55
N HIS A 38 -5.61 12.42 -17.54
CA HIS A 38 -5.79 12.08 -16.13
C HIS A 38 -7.28 12.09 -15.78
N GLU A 39 -7.91 10.91 -15.84
CA GLU A 39 -9.33 10.75 -15.51
C GLU A 39 -9.62 11.12 -14.05
N ILE A 40 -10.73 11.82 -13.81
CA ILE A 40 -11.26 12.08 -12.47
C ILE A 40 -12.14 10.89 -12.09
N ILE A 41 -11.71 10.08 -11.13
CA ILE A 41 -12.46 8.89 -10.71
C ILE A 41 -13.51 9.28 -9.69
N SER A 42 -14.77 9.21 -10.09
CA SER A 42 -15.91 9.23 -9.19
C SER A 42 -15.98 7.91 -8.41
N THR A 43 -15.86 7.97 -7.08
CA THR A 43 -15.98 6.81 -6.18
C THR A 43 -17.33 6.08 -6.26
N LYS A 44 -18.36 6.68 -6.90
CA LYS A 44 -19.71 6.10 -7.00
C LYS A 44 -19.83 4.99 -8.07
N GLY A 45 -18.98 4.96 -9.10
CA GLY A 45 -19.06 3.95 -10.18
C GLY A 45 -18.49 2.57 -9.81
N THR A 46 -17.82 2.48 -8.67
CA THR A 46 -16.98 1.34 -8.27
C THR A 46 -17.81 0.21 -7.64
N LEU A 47 -18.77 0.54 -6.78
CA LEU A 47 -19.61 -0.45 -6.06
C LEU A 47 -20.65 -1.13 -6.95
N GLN A 48 -21.11 -0.49 -8.02
CA GLN A 48 -22.11 -1.05 -8.95
C GLN A 48 -21.64 -2.33 -9.67
N LYS A 49 -20.33 -2.64 -9.59
CA LYS A 49 -19.71 -3.81 -10.24
C LYS A 49 -19.74 -5.06 -9.36
N VAL A 50 -20.09 -4.93 -8.07
CA VAL A 50 -20.15 -6.07 -7.14
C VAL A 50 -21.12 -7.13 -7.67
N GLY A 51 -20.70 -8.40 -7.63
CA GLY A 51 -21.46 -9.55 -8.15
C GLY A 51 -21.27 -9.83 -9.64
N LYS A 52 -20.67 -8.91 -10.41
CA LYS A 52 -20.40 -9.11 -11.85
C LYS A 52 -19.41 -10.26 -12.06
N LYS A 53 -19.71 -11.12 -13.04
CA LYS A 53 -18.84 -12.23 -13.44
C LYS A 53 -17.57 -11.73 -14.12
N VAL A 54 -16.42 -12.24 -13.70
CA VAL A 54 -15.08 -11.90 -14.18
C VAL A 54 -14.19 -13.14 -14.18
N GLU A 55 -13.18 -13.16 -15.02
CA GLU A 55 -12.17 -14.23 -15.03
C GLU A 55 -11.32 -14.12 -13.76
N TYR A 56 -11.16 -15.23 -13.03
CA TYR A 56 -10.28 -15.31 -11.88
C TYR A 56 -8.85 -15.63 -12.34
N LYS A 57 -7.93 -14.68 -12.13
CA LYS A 57 -6.49 -14.82 -12.42
C LYS A 57 -5.67 -14.67 -11.14
N ASP A 58 -6.07 -15.41 -10.10
CA ASP A 58 -5.48 -15.35 -8.75
C ASP A 58 -5.66 -14.01 -8.01
N GLY A 59 -6.68 -13.24 -8.44
CA GLY A 59 -6.92 -11.86 -8.02
C GLY A 59 -7.63 -11.68 -6.67
N PHE A 60 -8.11 -12.77 -6.06
CA PHE A 60 -8.68 -12.74 -4.72
C PHE A 60 -7.61 -13.14 -3.74
N ARG A 61 -7.21 -12.21 -2.89
CA ARG A 61 -6.45 -12.55 -1.71
C ARG A 61 -6.89 -11.64 -0.58
N PHE A 62 -7.64 -12.19 0.36
CA PHE A 62 -7.91 -11.53 1.62
C PHE A 62 -6.58 -11.23 2.32
N GLY A 63 -6.32 -9.96 2.64
CA GLY A 63 -5.11 -9.53 3.34
C GLY A 63 -3.84 -9.36 2.50
N VAL A 64 -3.67 -10.03 1.35
CA VAL A 64 -2.34 -10.16 0.68
C VAL A 64 -1.86 -8.94 -0.11
N GLY A 65 -2.73 -7.97 -0.39
CA GLY A 65 -2.34 -6.76 -1.16
C GLY A 65 -1.22 -5.91 -0.55
N SER A 66 -0.79 -6.22 0.67
CA SER A 66 0.38 -5.62 1.32
C SER A 66 0.90 -6.46 2.50
N THR A 67 0.62 -7.78 2.56
CA THR A 67 0.94 -8.62 3.74
C THR A 67 2.43 -8.53 4.11
N ASN A 68 3.34 -8.74 3.15
CA ASN A 68 4.77 -8.66 3.42
C ASN A 68 5.18 -7.29 4.00
N ILE A 69 4.61 -6.19 3.48
CA ILE A 69 4.89 -4.84 3.99
C ILE A 69 4.32 -4.68 5.41
N ARG A 70 3.13 -5.21 5.68
CA ARG A 70 2.48 -5.15 6.99
C ARG A 70 3.20 -6.01 8.03
N GLU A 71 3.73 -7.16 7.64
CA GLU A 71 4.58 -8.03 8.47
C GLU A 71 5.90 -7.33 8.78
N MET A 72 6.58 -6.78 7.77
CA MET A 72 7.76 -5.94 7.98
C MET A 72 7.46 -4.76 8.92
N SER A 73 6.26 -4.17 8.82
CA SER A 73 5.81 -3.11 9.73
C SER A 73 5.62 -3.59 11.16
N ALA A 74 5.09 -4.79 11.34
CA ALA A 74 4.87 -5.39 12.65
C ALA A 74 6.20 -5.67 13.34
N VAL A 75 7.17 -6.28 12.63
CA VAL A 75 8.52 -6.56 13.15
C VAL A 75 9.23 -5.29 13.61
N VAL A 76 9.20 -4.23 12.79
CA VAL A 76 9.80 -2.93 13.15
C VAL A 76 9.07 -2.28 14.34
N ALA A 77 7.74 -2.41 14.41
CA ALA A 77 6.96 -1.87 15.52
C ALA A 77 7.20 -2.60 16.84
N GLU A 78 7.38 -3.92 16.80
CA GLU A 78 7.70 -4.74 17.97
C GLU A 78 9.10 -4.44 18.51
N MET A 79 10.11 -4.41 17.63
CA MET A 79 11.47 -3.98 17.99
C MET A 79 11.48 -2.55 18.57
N GLY A 80 10.72 -1.64 17.97
CA GLY A 80 10.51 -0.30 18.55
C GLY A 80 9.93 -0.32 19.96
N GLU A 81 8.93 -1.18 20.20
CA GLU A 81 8.31 -1.31 21.53
C GLU A 81 9.28 -1.86 22.58
N GLN A 82 10.18 -2.77 22.20
CA GLN A 82 11.24 -3.30 23.09
C GLN A 82 12.16 -2.19 23.60
N ILE A 83 12.55 -1.26 22.72
CA ILE A 83 13.41 -0.12 23.07
C ILE A 83 12.63 1.13 23.53
N GLY A 84 11.33 1.00 23.86
CA GLY A 84 10.52 2.10 24.38
C GLY A 84 10.03 3.14 23.35
N GLN A 85 10.17 2.87 22.04
CA GLN A 85 9.73 3.74 20.95
C GLN A 85 8.48 3.21 20.22
N SER A 86 7.35 3.93 20.34
CA SER A 86 6.11 3.51 19.67
C SER A 86 5.99 4.01 18.23
N PHE A 87 6.01 3.08 17.27
CA PHE A 87 5.71 3.33 15.85
C PHE A 87 4.22 3.22 15.49
N ARG A 88 3.36 2.87 16.45
CA ARG A 88 1.90 2.87 16.25
C ARG A 88 1.35 4.30 16.34
N ARG A 89 0.31 4.62 15.56
CA ARG A 89 -0.35 5.93 15.67
C ARG A 89 -0.87 6.13 17.11
N PRO A 90 -0.79 7.36 17.65
CA PRO A 90 -1.27 7.62 19.01
C PRO A 90 -2.71 7.13 19.20
N GLY A 91 -2.97 6.45 20.32
CA GLY A 91 -4.27 5.83 20.62
C GLY A 91 -4.47 4.42 20.05
N LYS A 92 -3.40 3.70 19.68
CA LYS A 92 -3.46 2.33 19.12
C LYS A 92 -4.48 2.19 17.97
N LYS A 93 -4.65 3.25 17.18
CA LYS A 93 -5.65 3.33 16.11
C LYS A 93 -5.46 2.15 15.18
N LYS A 94 -6.51 1.32 15.00
CA LYS A 94 -6.52 0.27 14.00
C LYS A 94 -7.10 0.82 12.69
N THR A 95 -6.82 0.15 11.59
CA THR A 95 -7.53 0.34 10.33
C THR A 95 -8.24 -0.96 10.02
N ALA A 96 -9.48 -0.91 9.57
CA ALA A 96 -10.20 -2.09 9.13
C ALA A 96 -10.51 -2.05 7.63
N GLN A 97 -10.48 -3.24 7.03
CA GLN A 97 -11.04 -3.53 5.72
C GLN A 97 -12.25 -4.43 5.93
N LEU A 98 -13.45 -3.90 5.77
CA LEU A 98 -14.71 -4.63 5.97
C LEU A 98 -15.30 -5.01 4.61
N LEU A 99 -15.74 -6.27 4.47
CA LEU A 99 -16.45 -6.76 3.30
C LEU A 99 -17.78 -6.02 3.16
N LEU A 100 -18.04 -5.49 1.98
CA LEU A 100 -19.31 -4.83 1.65
C LEU A 100 -20.27 -5.82 0.98
N GLY A 101 -21.57 -5.60 1.19
CA GLY A 101 -22.66 -6.42 0.66
C GLY A 101 -23.27 -7.38 1.68
N LEU A 102 -22.86 -7.34 2.94
CA LEU A 102 -23.41 -8.20 4.00
C LEU A 102 -24.79 -7.71 4.48
N PRO A 103 -25.58 -8.55 5.18
CA PRO A 103 -26.79 -8.11 5.87
C PRO A 103 -26.52 -6.96 6.85
N ASP A 104 -27.55 -6.19 7.17
CA ASP A 104 -27.43 -5.06 8.10
C ASP A 104 -26.97 -5.57 9.48
N GLY A 105 -26.02 -4.87 10.12
CA GLY A 105 -25.41 -5.29 11.38
C GLY A 105 -24.35 -6.40 11.27
N GLU A 106 -24.19 -7.05 10.12
CA GLU A 106 -23.19 -8.10 9.92
C GLU A 106 -21.86 -7.53 9.42
N TYR A 107 -20.76 -8.17 9.81
CA TYR A 107 -19.43 -7.77 9.38
C TYR A 107 -18.50 -8.96 9.17
N LEU A 108 -17.58 -8.80 8.23
CA LEU A 108 -16.43 -9.64 8.02
C LEU A 108 -15.30 -8.73 7.58
N GLY A 109 -14.16 -8.81 8.23
CA GLY A 109 -13.06 -7.94 7.86
C GLY A 109 -11.76 -8.24 8.55
N PHE A 110 -10.81 -7.36 8.28
CA PHE A 110 -9.45 -7.46 8.78
C PHE A 110 -9.09 -6.17 9.46
N CYS A 111 -8.61 -6.28 10.69
CA CYS A 111 -8.11 -5.18 11.47
C CYS A 111 -6.58 -5.23 11.47
N TYR A 112 -5.97 -4.11 11.15
CA TYR A 112 -4.53 -3.94 11.12
C TYR A 112 -4.14 -2.84 12.09
N SER A 113 -2.99 -2.97 12.74
CA SER A 113 -2.38 -1.85 13.45
C SER A 113 -2.14 -0.71 12.46
N ALA A 114 -2.52 0.52 12.81
CA ALA A 114 -2.15 1.68 12.00
C ALA A 114 -0.79 2.21 12.49
N TYR A 115 0.22 2.02 11.65
CA TYR A 115 1.55 2.54 11.90
C TYR A 115 1.63 4.04 11.56
N LYS A 116 2.49 4.75 12.28
CA LYS A 116 2.83 6.15 11.98
C LYS A 116 3.53 6.18 10.63
N HIS A 117 3.19 7.15 9.80
CA HIS A 117 4.10 7.46 8.70
C HIS A 117 5.32 8.14 9.31
N ASP A 118 6.51 7.59 9.11
CA ASP A 118 7.75 8.22 9.55
C ASP A 118 8.71 8.37 8.38
N LYS A 119 9.09 9.63 8.09
CA LYS A 119 10.02 9.98 7.02
C LYS A 119 11.49 9.87 7.45
N ARG A 120 11.72 9.64 8.74
CA ARG A 120 13.02 9.58 9.42
C ARG A 120 13.48 8.12 9.56
N LEU A 121 12.52 7.19 9.56
CA LEU A 121 12.70 5.75 9.48
C LEU A 121 12.49 5.27 8.05
N PRO A 122 13.55 5.05 7.27
CA PRO A 122 13.40 4.45 5.96
C PRO A 122 13.08 2.95 6.17
N SER A 123 11.78 2.67 6.28
CA SER A 123 11.24 1.32 6.35
C SER A 123 10.14 1.17 5.30
N VAL A 124 10.15 0.02 4.63
CA VAL A 124 9.10 -0.42 3.70
C VAL A 124 7.70 -0.28 4.27
N ALA A 125 7.61 -0.40 5.60
CA ALA A 125 6.43 -0.31 6.42
C ALA A 125 5.75 1.07 6.51
N MET A 126 6.53 2.16 6.49
CA MET A 126 6.11 3.45 7.08
C MET A 126 6.19 4.64 6.12
N VAL A 127 6.65 4.43 4.88
CA VAL A 127 6.75 5.48 3.86
C VAL A 127 5.73 5.26 2.74
N ASP A 128 4.96 6.30 2.39
CA ASP A 128 4.02 6.26 1.26
C ASP A 128 4.75 6.41 -0.10
N ALA A 129 5.43 5.33 -0.49
CA ALA A 129 6.09 5.21 -1.78
C ALA A 129 5.11 5.25 -2.96
N THR A 130 3.87 4.81 -2.75
CA THR A 130 2.85 4.77 -3.81
C THR A 130 2.45 6.18 -4.23
N GLN A 131 2.21 7.08 -3.27
CA GLN A 131 1.92 8.49 -3.56
C GLN A 131 3.11 9.19 -4.22
N THR A 132 4.34 8.87 -3.79
CA THR A 132 5.57 9.41 -4.38
C THR A 132 5.71 8.98 -5.84
N ALA A 133 5.51 7.70 -6.14
CA ALA A 133 5.52 7.20 -7.51
C ALA A 133 4.43 7.82 -8.40
N ALA A 134 3.23 8.02 -7.86
CA ALA A 134 2.15 8.68 -8.59
C ALA A 134 2.50 10.13 -8.94
N ASN A 135 3.12 10.85 -8.00
CA ASN A 135 3.58 12.22 -8.19
C ASN A 135 4.64 12.35 -9.30
N ILE A 136 5.67 11.49 -9.28
CA ILE A 136 6.73 11.51 -10.30
C ILE A 136 6.17 11.12 -11.67
N THR A 137 5.29 10.11 -11.72
CA THR A 137 4.68 9.65 -12.98
C THR A 137 3.80 10.74 -13.58
N TYR A 138 2.99 11.44 -12.77
CA TYR A 138 2.21 12.60 -13.21
C TYR A 138 3.11 13.71 -13.77
N HIS A 139 4.17 14.06 -13.05
CA HIS A 139 5.10 15.10 -13.49
C HIS A 139 5.75 14.73 -14.83
N TYR A 140 6.16 13.47 -15.00
CA TYR A 140 6.66 12.98 -16.27
C TYR A 140 5.64 13.12 -17.40
N GLU A 141 4.40 12.65 -17.19
CA GLU A 141 3.34 12.67 -18.20
C GLU A 141 2.93 14.09 -18.59
N SER A 142 2.96 15.04 -17.65
CA SER A 142 2.45 16.40 -17.84
C SER A 142 3.50 17.45 -18.22
N LYS A 143 4.78 17.26 -17.85
CA LYS A 143 5.83 18.26 -18.03
C LYS A 143 7.01 17.77 -18.87
N ILE A 144 7.38 16.49 -18.78
CA ILE A 144 8.61 15.96 -19.41
C ILE A 144 8.31 15.28 -20.74
N TYR A 145 7.21 14.53 -20.84
CA TYR A 145 6.90 13.70 -22.00
C TYR A 145 6.85 14.52 -23.30
N GLY A 146 7.63 14.09 -24.30
CA GLY A 146 7.76 14.77 -25.59
C GLY A 146 8.73 15.96 -25.62
N GLN A 147 9.21 16.42 -24.46
CA GLN A 147 10.15 17.56 -24.34
C GLN A 147 11.55 17.12 -23.90
N ALA A 148 11.62 16.14 -23.01
CA ALA A 148 12.86 15.59 -22.49
C ALA A 148 12.73 14.09 -22.14
N GLN A 149 13.80 13.52 -21.62
CA GLN A 149 13.87 12.14 -21.20
C GLN A 149 14.01 12.01 -19.68
N LEU A 150 13.24 11.08 -19.10
CA LEU A 150 13.43 10.64 -17.72
C LEU A 150 14.56 9.61 -17.64
N ALA A 151 15.50 9.82 -16.72
CA ALA A 151 16.57 8.88 -16.41
C ALA A 151 16.59 8.53 -14.92
N ALA A 152 17.04 7.31 -14.62
CA ALA A 152 17.32 6.84 -13.28
C ALA A 152 18.84 6.79 -13.07
N LEU A 153 19.32 7.51 -12.06
CA LEU A 153 20.71 7.51 -11.63
C LEU A 153 20.81 6.78 -10.29
N THR A 154 21.72 5.82 -10.22
CA THR A 154 22.09 5.14 -8.98
C THR A 154 23.60 5.28 -8.75
N PHE A 155 24.00 5.64 -7.54
CA PHE A 155 25.42 5.71 -7.18
C PHE A 155 25.66 5.54 -5.67
N PRO A 156 26.79 4.94 -5.25
CA PRO A 156 27.24 4.93 -3.87
C PRO A 156 27.35 6.36 -3.34
N ALA A 157 26.84 6.61 -2.14
CA ALA A 157 27.02 7.89 -1.48
C ALA A 157 28.42 8.02 -0.86
N LEU A 158 28.96 6.88 -0.42
CA LEU A 158 30.27 6.70 0.17
C LEU A 158 31.10 5.67 -0.63
N ASP A 159 32.40 5.68 -0.37
CA ASP A 159 33.43 4.81 -0.94
C ASP A 159 33.51 3.44 -0.25
N GLU A 160 32.93 3.32 0.94
CA GLU A 160 32.90 2.10 1.72
C GLU A 160 31.58 1.93 2.49
N ARG A 161 31.37 0.73 3.04
CA ARG A 161 30.31 0.48 4.01
C ARG A 161 30.71 1.09 5.35
N ILE A 162 29.72 1.50 6.12
CA ILE A 162 29.93 2.16 7.42
C ILE A 162 29.25 1.40 8.55
N THR A 163 29.77 1.49 9.76
CA THR A 163 29.12 0.94 10.96
C THR A 163 28.04 1.88 11.51
N VAL A 164 27.30 1.45 12.53
CA VAL A 164 26.27 2.28 13.15
C VAL A 164 26.87 3.51 13.82
N GLU A 165 28.06 3.45 14.41
CA GLU A 165 28.74 4.58 15.06
C GLU A 165 29.05 5.71 14.08
N ASN A 166 29.30 5.36 12.81
CA ASN A 166 29.64 6.29 11.75
C ASN A 166 28.41 6.71 10.90
N TYR A 167 27.21 6.25 11.25
CA TYR A 167 26.02 6.40 10.42
C TYR A 167 25.58 7.86 10.24
N GLU A 168 25.54 8.65 11.31
CA GLU A 168 25.19 10.08 11.22
C GLU A 168 26.18 10.85 10.34
N ALA A 169 27.48 10.69 10.60
CA ALA A 169 28.54 11.36 9.84
C ALA A 169 28.52 10.94 8.36
N GLY A 170 28.32 9.65 8.09
CA GLY A 170 28.21 9.11 6.74
C GLY A 170 27.00 9.65 5.98
N VAL A 171 25.83 9.74 6.63
CA VAL A 171 24.62 10.34 6.04
C VAL A 171 24.81 11.83 5.76
N ASP A 172 25.51 12.56 6.62
CA ASP A 172 25.79 13.99 6.39
C ASP A 172 26.76 14.21 5.23
N LEU A 173 27.81 13.39 5.16
CA LEU A 173 28.73 13.42 4.03
C LEU A 173 28.02 13.05 2.72
N ALA A 174 27.14 12.04 2.74
CA ALA A 174 26.32 11.64 1.61
C ALA A 174 25.47 12.80 1.07
N PHE A 175 24.75 13.52 1.94
CA PHE A 175 23.94 14.67 1.51
C PHE A 175 24.79 15.87 1.09
N LYS A 176 25.94 16.10 1.70
CA LYS A 176 26.90 17.14 1.27
C LYS A 176 27.38 16.87 -0.17
N ARG A 177 27.79 15.64 -0.45
CA ARG A 177 28.21 15.17 -1.79
C ARG A 177 27.06 15.28 -2.80
N PHE A 178 25.86 14.79 -2.46
CA PHE A 178 24.66 14.90 -3.30
C PHE A 178 24.30 16.35 -3.64
N ASN A 179 24.30 17.25 -2.66
CA ASN A 179 23.97 18.66 -2.90
C ASN A 179 25.00 19.36 -3.79
N LYS A 180 26.30 19.05 -3.63
CA LYS A 180 27.35 19.54 -4.53
C LYS A 180 27.10 19.07 -5.97
N LEU A 181 26.85 17.77 -6.16
CA LEU A 181 26.56 17.18 -7.46
C LEU A 181 25.32 17.80 -8.11
N LYS A 182 24.22 17.92 -7.36
CA LYS A 182 22.97 18.52 -7.82
C LYS A 182 23.17 19.96 -8.29
N ASN A 183 23.86 20.77 -7.49
CA ASN A 183 24.10 22.18 -7.83
C ASN A 183 25.00 22.31 -9.06
N ALA A 184 26.02 21.46 -9.19
CA ALA A 184 26.88 21.43 -10.38
C ALA A 184 26.09 21.01 -11.62
N PHE A 185 25.29 19.94 -11.53
CA PHE A 185 24.48 19.44 -12.65
C PHE A 185 23.46 20.48 -13.12
N LYS A 186 22.78 21.16 -12.19
CA LYS A 186 21.86 22.25 -12.54
C LYS A 186 22.55 23.38 -13.31
N LYS A 187 23.77 23.76 -12.91
CA LYS A 187 24.56 24.79 -13.60
C LYS A 187 25.08 24.37 -14.97
N SER A 188 25.15 23.07 -15.23
CA SER A 188 25.61 22.53 -16.52
C SER A 188 24.56 22.58 -17.62
N GLU A 189 23.29 22.87 -17.28
CA GLU A 189 22.14 22.87 -18.20
C GLU A 189 21.89 21.52 -18.91
N LEU A 190 22.55 20.44 -18.48
CA LEU A 190 22.33 19.09 -19.01
C LEU A 190 21.01 18.46 -18.57
N GLY A 191 20.36 19.05 -17.57
CA GLY A 191 19.08 18.58 -17.04
C GLY A 191 18.85 19.00 -15.58
N GLU A 192 17.82 18.42 -14.96
CA GLU A 192 17.42 18.73 -13.59
C GLU A 192 17.10 17.49 -12.76
N PHE A 193 17.42 17.55 -11.47
CA PHE A 193 17.02 16.50 -10.52
C PHE A 193 15.54 16.66 -10.17
N ILE A 194 14.79 15.57 -10.18
CA ILE A 194 13.34 15.54 -9.92
C ILE A 194 13.08 15.00 -8.51
N TYR A 195 13.77 13.91 -8.16
CA TYR A 195 13.60 13.19 -6.91
C TYR A 195 14.88 12.47 -6.53
N ALA A 196 15.16 12.38 -5.24
CA ALA A 196 16.24 11.56 -4.71
C ALA A 196 15.81 10.80 -3.46
N GLN A 197 16.35 9.60 -3.31
CA GLN A 197 16.19 8.75 -2.14
C GLN A 197 17.55 8.19 -1.75
N LEU A 198 17.95 8.38 -0.49
CA LEU A 198 19.08 7.71 0.12
C LEU A 198 18.60 6.38 0.71
N GLU A 199 19.15 5.28 0.23
CA GLU A 199 18.96 3.94 0.79
C GLU A 199 20.20 3.52 1.56
N ALA A 200 20.01 2.66 2.57
CA ALA A 200 21.06 2.21 3.46
C ALA A 200 20.95 0.70 3.77
N PRO A 201 20.97 -0.23 2.79
CA PRO A 201 20.87 -1.66 3.08
C PRO A 201 21.84 -2.09 4.18
N TYR A 202 21.32 -2.83 5.14
CA TYR A 202 22.06 -3.32 6.31
C TYR A 202 22.50 -4.77 6.05
N ASP A 203 23.75 -5.06 6.36
CA ASP A 203 24.28 -6.42 6.35
C ASP A 203 24.40 -6.91 7.80
N PRO A 204 23.58 -7.89 8.23
CA PRO A 204 23.59 -8.37 9.61
C PRO A 204 24.84 -9.18 9.96
N ILE A 205 25.60 -9.68 8.99
CA ILE A 205 26.82 -10.46 9.26
C ILE A 205 27.96 -9.52 9.65
N THR A 206 28.08 -8.40 8.93
CA THR A 206 29.15 -7.41 9.16
C THR A 206 28.70 -6.23 10.01
N GLU A 207 27.41 -6.14 10.32
CA GLU A 207 26.74 -5.02 10.99
C GLU A 207 26.99 -3.65 10.32
N THR A 208 27.13 -3.66 8.99
CA THR A 208 27.45 -2.44 8.22
C THR A 208 26.35 -2.01 7.26
N PHE A 209 26.32 -0.71 6.97
CA PHE A 209 25.38 -0.06 6.06
C PHE A 209 26.05 0.31 4.75
N TYR A 210 25.34 0.09 3.64
CA TYR A 210 25.76 0.55 2.31
C TYR A 210 24.92 1.74 1.84
N LEU A 211 25.43 2.96 2.05
CA LEU A 211 24.72 4.18 1.65
C LEU A 211 24.80 4.42 0.15
N HIS A 212 23.64 4.51 -0.52
CA HIS A 212 23.58 4.82 -1.95
C HIS A 212 22.32 5.60 -2.32
N PHE A 213 22.41 6.41 -3.38
CA PHE A 213 21.30 7.21 -3.87
C PHE A 213 20.59 6.53 -5.04
N HIS A 214 19.25 6.58 -5.01
CA HIS A 214 18.38 6.43 -6.17
C HIS A 214 17.81 7.79 -6.54
N VAL A 215 18.05 8.23 -7.78
CA VAL A 215 17.69 9.56 -8.26
C VAL A 215 16.92 9.45 -9.56
N PHE A 216 15.83 10.19 -9.68
CA PHE A 216 15.20 10.50 -10.96
C PHE A 216 15.65 11.89 -11.40
N LEU A 217 16.12 11.99 -12.63
CA LEU A 217 16.48 13.24 -13.27
C LEU A 217 15.88 13.33 -14.67
N GLU A 218 15.65 14.55 -15.11
CA GLU A 218 15.35 14.92 -16.48
C GLU A 218 16.66 15.21 -17.20
N ILE A 219 16.81 14.72 -18.43
CA ILE A 219 17.93 15.01 -19.33
C ILE A 219 17.43 15.22 -20.76
N GLY A 220 18.26 15.85 -21.59
CA GLY A 220 18.02 15.97 -23.03
C GLY A 220 17.83 14.63 -23.74
N PHE A 221 17.18 14.66 -24.92
CA PHE A 221 16.89 13.45 -25.70
C PHE A 221 18.13 12.84 -26.35
N GLY A 222 18.13 11.50 -26.42
CA GLY A 222 19.07 10.74 -27.24
C GLY A 222 20.34 10.32 -26.50
N ASP A 223 21.19 9.59 -27.23
CA ASP A 223 22.40 8.99 -26.65
C ASP A 223 23.55 9.98 -26.47
N VAL A 224 23.53 11.12 -27.15
CA VAL A 224 24.51 12.20 -26.95
C VAL A 224 24.29 12.85 -25.58
N SER A 225 23.10 13.41 -25.33
CA SER A 225 22.76 14.02 -24.03
C SER A 225 22.95 13.06 -22.85
N ARG A 226 22.64 11.77 -23.03
CA ARG A 226 22.93 10.75 -22.00
C ARG A 226 24.43 10.61 -21.72
N ARG A 227 25.26 10.55 -22.76
CA ARG A 227 26.72 10.41 -22.60
C ARG A 227 27.32 11.64 -21.96
N ASP A 228 26.86 12.83 -22.34
CA ASP A 228 27.32 14.10 -21.78
C ASP A 228 26.94 14.20 -20.30
N ALA A 229 25.69 13.89 -19.96
CA ALA A 229 25.24 13.81 -18.57
C ALA A 229 26.04 12.78 -17.77
N LEU A 230 26.27 11.58 -18.31
CA LEU A 230 27.06 10.55 -17.64
C LEU A 230 28.52 10.98 -17.42
N SER A 231 29.14 11.60 -18.42
CA SER A 231 30.51 12.12 -18.34
C SER A 231 30.64 13.21 -17.29
N PHE A 232 29.70 14.16 -17.27
CA PHE A 232 29.62 15.21 -16.27
C PHE A 232 29.46 14.63 -14.86
N LEU A 233 28.53 13.69 -14.68
CA LEU A 233 28.27 13.05 -13.40
C LEU A 233 29.52 12.32 -12.88
N LYS A 234 30.24 11.58 -13.73
CA LYS A 234 31.51 10.93 -13.37
C LYS A 234 32.57 11.94 -12.92
N THR A 235 32.76 12.99 -13.70
CA THR A 235 33.73 14.07 -13.39
C THR A 235 33.43 14.76 -12.06
N ASN A 236 32.15 14.85 -11.69
CA ASN A 236 31.70 15.49 -10.45
C ASN A 236 31.48 14.50 -9.29
N THR A 237 31.88 13.25 -9.44
CA THR A 237 31.83 12.21 -8.41
C THR A 237 33.19 11.53 -8.18
N PRO A 238 34.28 12.29 -7.93
CA PRO A 238 35.64 11.74 -7.83
C PRO A 238 35.84 10.76 -6.66
N TRP A 239 34.97 10.79 -5.64
CA TRP A 239 35.04 9.82 -4.54
C TRP A 239 34.62 8.39 -4.97
N LEU A 240 34.20 8.18 -6.22
CA LEU A 240 33.78 6.88 -6.75
C LEU A 240 34.88 6.18 -7.56
N GLU A 241 36.11 6.73 -7.59
CA GLU A 241 37.19 6.37 -8.53
C GLU A 241 37.67 4.91 -8.53
N SER A 242 37.24 4.06 -7.59
CA SER A 242 37.67 2.65 -7.49
C SER A 242 36.59 1.59 -7.78
N HIS A 243 35.32 1.96 -7.92
CA HIS A 243 34.21 1.00 -8.09
C HIS A 243 33.29 1.42 -9.25
N ALA A 244 32.68 0.45 -9.92
CA ALA A 244 31.70 0.61 -11.00
C ALA A 244 30.37 1.29 -10.56
N GLY A 245 30.44 2.28 -9.67
CA GLY A 245 29.35 2.67 -8.79
C GLY A 245 28.27 3.52 -9.45
N LEU A 246 28.58 4.30 -10.49
CA LEU A 246 27.61 5.21 -11.08
C LEU A 246 26.89 4.57 -12.29
N HIS A 247 25.58 4.41 -12.17
CA HIS A 247 24.73 3.84 -13.20
C HIS A 247 23.61 4.80 -13.61
N LEU A 248 23.71 5.35 -14.82
CA LEU A 248 22.68 6.19 -15.43
C LEU A 248 21.89 5.41 -16.49
N LYS A 249 20.64 5.08 -16.16
CA LYS A 249 19.72 4.34 -17.02
C LYS A 249 18.67 5.26 -17.62
N ARG A 250 18.59 5.28 -18.95
CA ARG A 250 17.45 5.84 -19.68
C ARG A 250 16.20 5.02 -19.41
N ILE A 251 15.10 5.72 -19.16
CA ILE A 251 13.80 5.07 -18.99
C ILE A 251 13.01 5.27 -20.28
N ALA A 252 12.68 4.18 -20.96
CA ALA A 252 11.79 4.22 -22.11
C ALA A 252 10.38 4.57 -21.63
N HIS A 253 9.61 5.32 -22.44
CA HIS A 253 8.26 5.77 -22.08
C HIS A 253 7.37 4.63 -21.54
N LYS A 254 7.36 3.49 -22.24
CA LYS A 254 6.59 2.29 -21.85
C LYS A 254 6.96 1.71 -20.47
N ASP A 255 8.15 2.04 -19.96
CA ASP A 255 8.73 1.49 -18.74
C ASP A 255 8.69 2.48 -17.56
N VAL A 256 8.23 3.73 -17.78
CA VAL A 256 8.31 4.81 -16.78
C VAL A 256 7.61 4.45 -15.49
N ALA A 257 6.34 4.05 -15.54
CA ALA A 257 5.59 3.70 -14.32
C ALA A 257 6.26 2.56 -13.53
N ARG A 258 6.84 1.57 -14.22
CA ARG A 258 7.55 0.45 -13.58
C ARG A 258 8.86 0.92 -12.95
N ALA A 259 9.66 1.69 -13.68
CA ALA A 259 10.94 2.19 -13.20
C ALA A 259 10.77 3.15 -12.02
N ILE A 260 9.77 4.03 -12.06
CA ILE A 260 9.41 4.93 -10.96
C ILE A 260 9.02 4.12 -9.72
N ARG A 261 8.09 3.16 -9.85
CA ARG A 261 7.67 2.33 -8.71
C ARG A 261 8.83 1.56 -8.08
N TYR A 262 9.76 1.08 -8.90
CA TYR A 262 10.96 0.41 -8.41
C TYR A 262 11.92 1.39 -7.70
N GLY A 263 12.19 2.56 -8.30
CA GLY A 263 13.16 3.52 -7.76
C GLY A 263 12.63 4.38 -6.60
N THR A 264 11.33 4.38 -6.34
CA THR A 264 10.73 4.95 -5.12
C THR A 264 10.36 3.88 -4.10
N LYS A 265 10.76 2.62 -4.31
CA LYS A 265 10.48 1.56 -3.34
C LYS A 265 11.09 1.99 -2.00
N PRO A 266 10.39 1.85 -0.89
CA PRO A 266 10.94 2.22 0.41
C PRO A 266 12.10 1.26 0.78
N CYS A 267 13.06 1.75 1.59
CA CYS A 267 14.22 0.94 2.00
C CYS A 267 13.84 -0.07 3.09
N ALA A 268 14.50 -1.23 3.12
CA ALA A 268 14.26 -2.30 4.09
C ALA A 268 15.13 -2.20 5.35
N THR A 269 16.05 -1.24 5.45
CA THR A 269 17.06 -1.13 6.51
C THR A 269 16.52 -1.37 7.92
N ALA A 270 15.51 -0.63 8.35
CA ALA A 270 14.98 -0.78 9.71
C ALA A 270 14.38 -2.17 9.95
N TYR A 271 13.78 -2.78 8.93
CA TYR A 271 13.30 -4.15 9.00
C TYR A 271 14.46 -5.15 9.03
N GLU A 272 15.51 -4.95 8.24
CA GLU A 272 16.70 -5.82 8.21
C GLU A 272 17.39 -5.87 9.58
N ILE A 273 17.54 -4.71 10.25
CA ILE A 273 18.10 -4.66 11.63
C ILE A 273 17.15 -5.33 12.62
N ALA A 274 15.84 -5.01 12.57
CA ALA A 274 14.86 -5.56 13.51
C ALA A 274 14.70 -7.08 13.36
N ALA A 275 14.70 -7.58 12.12
CA ALA A 275 14.62 -9.02 11.81
C ALA A 275 15.89 -9.77 12.23
N ALA A 276 17.04 -9.09 12.28
CA ALA A 276 18.28 -9.64 12.83
C ALA A 276 18.33 -9.66 14.37
N GLY A 277 17.36 -9.04 15.06
CA GLY A 277 17.30 -8.99 16.52
C GLY A 277 18.37 -8.11 17.17
N ASN A 278 19.00 -7.21 16.42
CA ASN A 278 20.08 -6.35 16.93
C ASN A 278 19.53 -5.06 17.55
N GLU A 279 19.06 -5.16 18.80
CA GLU A 279 18.41 -4.07 19.55
C GLU A 279 19.29 -2.82 19.65
N SER A 280 20.58 -2.97 20.00
CA SER A 280 21.51 -1.85 20.16
C SER A 280 21.77 -1.11 18.86
N VAL A 281 21.94 -1.83 17.75
CA VAL A 281 22.09 -1.20 16.43
C VAL A 281 20.80 -0.52 16.01
N PHE A 282 19.63 -1.11 16.31
CA PHE A 282 18.34 -0.50 15.99
C PHE A 282 18.10 0.81 16.74
N GLU A 283 18.39 0.86 18.04
CA GLU A 283 18.31 2.06 18.87
C GLU A 283 19.29 3.16 18.38
N ALA A 284 20.55 2.80 18.14
CA ALA A 284 21.55 3.73 17.64
C ALA A 284 21.19 4.28 16.25
N TYR A 285 20.73 3.40 15.35
CA TYR A 285 20.25 3.77 14.02
C TYR A 285 19.10 4.78 14.09
N LEU A 286 18.15 4.57 14.99
CA LEU A 286 17.02 5.47 15.23
C LEU A 286 17.46 6.84 15.74
N GLY A 287 18.35 6.85 16.74
CA GLY A 287 18.91 8.09 17.29
C GLY A 287 19.59 8.93 16.21
N GLN A 288 20.43 8.30 15.41
CA GLN A 288 21.24 8.96 14.37
C GLN A 288 20.43 9.37 13.13
N SER A 289 19.33 8.67 12.83
CA SER A 289 18.46 8.97 11.69
C SER A 289 17.35 10.00 12.00
N ARG A 290 17.04 10.25 13.28
CA ARG A 290 15.87 11.04 13.76
C ARG A 290 15.72 12.43 13.11
N ARG A 291 16.82 13.09 12.74
CA ARG A 291 16.80 14.46 12.18
C ARG A 291 16.93 14.52 10.66
N LYS A 292 17.18 13.39 9.99
CA LYS A 292 17.44 13.34 8.54
C LYS A 292 16.19 12.91 7.77
N ARG A 293 16.00 13.48 6.58
CA ARG A 293 15.00 13.03 5.62
C ARG A 293 15.70 12.32 4.48
N PHE A 294 15.45 11.03 4.33
CA PHE A 294 16.10 10.18 3.34
C PHE A 294 15.54 10.38 1.92
N THR A 295 14.31 10.89 1.81
CA THR A 295 13.68 11.22 0.52
C THR A 295 13.65 12.73 0.29
N ARG A 296 13.98 13.18 -0.93
CA ARG A 296 13.97 14.58 -1.36
C ARG A 296 13.17 14.74 -2.64
N THR A 297 12.14 15.57 -2.57
CA THR A 297 11.45 16.12 -3.76
C THR A 297 12.21 17.37 -4.19
N GLU A 298 12.67 17.42 -5.43
CA GLU A 298 13.43 18.55 -5.97
C GLU A 298 12.53 19.57 -6.66
N ALA A 299 13.09 20.70 -7.07
CA ALA A 299 12.33 21.89 -7.47
C ALA A 299 11.28 21.65 -8.58
N PRO A 300 11.58 20.95 -9.69
CA PRO A 300 10.61 20.74 -10.77
C PRO A 300 9.35 19.99 -10.31
N LEU A 301 9.55 18.93 -9.52
CA LEU A 301 8.45 18.16 -8.94
C LEU A 301 7.71 18.96 -7.86
N LYS A 302 8.42 19.71 -7.01
CA LYS A 302 7.79 20.59 -6.01
C LYS A 302 6.84 21.59 -6.64
N THR A 303 7.23 22.22 -7.75
CA THR A 303 6.39 23.16 -8.49
C THR A 303 5.12 22.48 -8.98
N THR A 304 5.24 21.31 -9.59
CA THR A 304 4.08 20.52 -10.07
C THR A 304 3.13 20.13 -8.92
N LEU A 305 3.68 19.73 -7.76
CA LEU A 305 2.86 19.39 -6.60
C LEU A 305 2.19 20.61 -5.95
N LYS A 306 2.82 21.79 -6.02
CA LYS A 306 2.22 23.05 -5.61
C LYS A 306 1.05 23.40 -6.52
N GLU A 307 1.22 23.33 -7.85
CA GLU A 307 0.15 23.55 -8.83
C GLU A 307 -1.06 22.64 -8.55
N LEU A 308 -0.84 21.34 -8.33
CA LEU A 308 -1.92 20.41 -7.99
C LEU A 308 -2.63 20.76 -6.69
N LYS A 309 -1.86 21.16 -5.66
CA LYS A 309 -2.41 21.56 -4.37
C LYS A 309 -3.29 22.80 -4.52
N ASP A 310 -2.83 23.79 -5.28
CA ASP A 310 -3.54 25.04 -5.53
C ASP A 310 -4.84 24.80 -6.32
N GLN A 311 -4.87 23.77 -7.17
CA GLN A 311 -6.08 23.28 -7.85
C GLN A 311 -7.00 22.42 -6.96
N GLY A 312 -6.66 22.18 -5.69
CA GLY A 312 -7.41 21.29 -4.81
C GLY A 312 -7.36 19.82 -5.22
N ARG A 313 -6.31 19.40 -5.94
CA ARG A 313 -6.18 18.05 -6.51
C ARG A 313 -5.01 17.28 -5.90
N ARG A 314 -5.02 15.96 -6.10
CA ARG A 314 -3.87 15.08 -5.85
C ARG A 314 -3.78 13.96 -6.87
N THR A 315 -2.58 13.43 -7.07
CA THR A 315 -2.37 12.24 -7.90
C THR A 315 -2.75 10.97 -7.15
N THR A 316 -3.22 9.97 -7.88
CA THR A 316 -3.37 8.59 -7.41
C THR A 316 -3.08 7.64 -8.57
N PHE A 317 -2.69 6.41 -8.26
CA PHE A 317 -2.72 5.36 -9.27
C PHE A 317 -4.11 4.74 -9.39
N HIS A 318 -4.50 4.43 -10.62
CA HIS A 318 -5.70 3.68 -10.93
C HIS A 318 -5.40 2.60 -11.97
N ARG A 319 -6.03 1.43 -11.82
CA ARG A 319 -5.88 0.32 -12.78
C ARG A 319 -6.95 0.43 -13.85
N CYS A 320 -6.56 0.61 -15.11
CA CYS A 320 -7.46 0.56 -16.25
C CYS A 320 -8.13 -0.82 -16.31
N GLU A 321 -9.45 -0.87 -16.33
CA GLU A 321 -10.20 -2.13 -16.30
C GLU A 321 -10.04 -2.95 -17.58
N THR A 322 -9.93 -2.26 -18.72
CA THR A 322 -9.85 -2.91 -20.04
C THR A 322 -8.45 -3.44 -20.32
N THR A 323 -7.41 -2.69 -19.97
CA THR A 323 -6.02 -3.03 -20.32
C THR A 323 -5.24 -3.62 -19.13
N GLY A 324 -5.78 -3.53 -17.91
CA GLY A 324 -5.08 -3.90 -16.68
C GLY A 324 -3.90 -3.00 -16.33
N ARG A 325 -3.56 -2.00 -17.14
CA ARG A 325 -2.43 -1.08 -16.95
C ARG A 325 -2.71 -0.12 -15.80
N MET A 326 -1.68 0.16 -15.00
CA MET A 326 -1.74 1.22 -13.99
C MET A 326 -1.49 2.57 -14.67
N SER A 327 -2.38 3.52 -14.44
CA SER A 327 -2.31 4.89 -14.95
C SER A 327 -2.41 5.87 -13.78
N VAL A 328 -1.85 7.07 -13.93
CA VAL A 328 -2.02 8.13 -12.93
C VAL A 328 -3.26 8.95 -13.23
N CYS A 329 -4.09 9.10 -12.21
CA CYS A 329 -5.33 9.85 -12.23
C CYS A 329 -5.26 11.01 -11.22
N LEU A 330 -6.09 12.03 -11.43
CA LEU A 330 -6.27 13.12 -10.48
C LEU A 330 -7.54 12.88 -9.66
N VAL A 331 -7.45 13.16 -8.38
CA VAL A 331 -8.58 13.09 -7.45
C VAL A 331 -8.74 14.45 -6.81
N ASP A 332 -9.96 14.98 -6.84
CA ASP A 332 -10.30 16.18 -6.10
C ASP A 332 -10.19 15.89 -4.60
N LYS A 333 -9.38 16.69 -3.91
CA LYS A 333 -9.48 16.76 -2.45
C LYS A 333 -10.76 17.53 -2.19
N ARG A 334 -11.83 16.81 -1.81
CA ARG A 334 -13.00 17.46 -1.20
C ARG A 334 -12.46 18.33 -0.07
N SER A 335 -12.57 19.65 -0.19
CA SER A 335 -12.55 20.50 0.98
C SER A 335 -13.63 19.95 1.90
N LYS A 336 -13.34 19.84 3.20
CA LYS A 336 -14.43 19.68 4.17
C LYS A 336 -15.35 20.87 3.92
N THR A 337 -16.44 20.64 3.20
CA THR A 337 -17.47 21.64 3.00
C THR A 337 -17.94 21.99 4.40
N ASN A 338 -17.89 23.28 4.72
CA ASN A 338 -18.26 23.87 6.00
C ASN A 338 -19.56 23.24 6.53
N SER A 339 -19.43 22.37 7.53
CA SER A 339 -20.50 22.09 8.47
C SER A 339 -20.00 22.60 9.82
N LYS A 340 -20.54 23.76 10.22
CA LYS A 340 -20.22 24.60 11.38
C LYS A 340 -19.02 25.55 11.21
N LYS A 341 -19.24 26.59 10.39
CA LYS A 341 -18.86 27.95 10.81
C LYS A 341 -19.99 28.41 11.72
N ASP A 342 -19.70 28.56 12.99
CA ASP A 342 -20.28 29.59 13.85
C ASP A 342 -19.22 29.90 14.94
N ASP A 343 -18.66 31.08 14.75
CA ASP A 343 -18.08 32.06 15.66
C ASP A 343 -17.05 31.75 16.77
N THR A 344 -15.93 32.48 16.61
CA THR A 344 -15.07 33.15 17.61
C THR A 344 -14.29 32.26 18.58
N SER A 345 -13.00 32.48 18.85
CA SER A 345 -12.23 33.73 18.96
C SER A 345 -10.72 33.42 18.95
N GLU A 346 -9.98 34.41 18.46
CA GLU A 346 -8.65 34.87 18.89
C GLU A 346 -7.41 33.95 18.92
N SER A 347 -6.37 34.55 18.33
CA SER A 347 -4.98 34.15 18.28
C SER A 347 -4.33 34.05 19.65
N SER A 348 -3.48 33.04 19.83
CA SER A 348 -2.19 33.25 20.48
C SER A 348 -1.15 32.32 19.85
N GLU A 349 -0.04 32.93 19.44
CA GLU A 349 1.20 32.23 19.16
C GLU A 349 1.66 31.52 20.43
N ALA A 350 1.78 30.20 20.37
CA ALA A 350 2.41 29.42 21.42
C ALA A 350 3.51 28.56 20.82
N GLU A 351 4.70 28.75 21.40
CA GLU A 351 5.97 28.10 21.12
C GLU A 351 5.84 26.57 21.04
N LYS A 352 6.68 25.97 20.19
CA LYS A 352 6.75 24.51 20.02
C LYS A 352 7.28 23.88 21.32
N PRO A 353 6.54 22.98 21.99
CA PRO A 353 7.12 22.16 23.03
C PRO A 353 7.85 20.96 22.42
N ASP A 354 8.97 20.62 23.04
CA ASP A 354 9.82 19.45 22.81
C ASP A 354 9.01 18.14 23.01
N PRO A 355 9.07 17.12 22.11
CA PRO A 355 8.18 15.98 22.18
C PRO A 355 8.80 14.85 22.98
N GLU A 356 9.13 15.07 24.26
CA GLU A 356 9.53 14.00 25.17
C GLU A 356 8.74 14.09 26.47
N ARG A 357 8.00 13.01 26.77
CA ARG A 357 7.07 12.80 27.89
C ARG A 357 5.76 13.60 27.82
N VAL A 358 4.80 13.07 27.06
CA VAL A 358 3.38 13.41 27.24
C VAL A 358 2.83 12.60 28.43
N PRO A 359 2.32 13.23 29.51
CA PRO A 359 1.57 12.52 30.53
C PRO A 359 0.32 11.89 29.90
N GLN A 360 0.08 10.61 30.17
CA GLN A 360 -1.14 9.93 29.75
C GLN A 360 -2.33 10.54 30.51
N ASN A 361 -3.00 11.52 29.92
CA ASN A 361 -4.29 11.99 30.43
C ASN A 361 -5.34 10.88 30.22
N PRO A 362 -6.04 10.40 31.27
CA PRO A 362 -6.93 9.24 31.19
C PRO A 362 -8.27 9.54 30.48
N ASP A 363 -8.65 10.81 30.30
CA ASP A 363 -9.90 11.19 29.63
C ASP A 363 -9.69 11.62 28.17
N ARG A 364 -9.25 10.68 27.32
CA ARG A 364 -9.33 10.91 25.86
C ARG A 364 -10.73 10.55 25.36
N PRO A 365 -11.40 11.43 24.58
CA PRO A 365 -12.67 11.09 23.96
C PRO A 365 -12.52 9.83 23.10
N LYS A 366 -13.48 8.89 23.23
CA LYS A 366 -13.53 7.65 22.44
C LYS A 366 -13.34 7.98 20.96
N THR A 367 -12.45 7.26 20.28
CA THR A 367 -12.09 7.60 18.91
C THR A 367 -13.11 6.96 17.98
N GLU A 368 -13.99 7.74 17.35
CA GLU A 368 -15.03 7.17 16.46
C GLU A 368 -14.44 6.52 15.20
N ASN A 369 -15.10 5.44 14.77
CA ASN A 369 -14.85 4.76 13.49
C ASN A 369 -15.12 5.69 12.30
N ILE A 370 -14.11 5.94 11.46
CA ILE A 370 -14.22 6.84 10.30
C ILE A 370 -14.20 6.04 8.99
N TYR A 371 -15.33 5.98 8.29
CA TYR A 371 -15.39 5.42 6.94
C TYR A 371 -14.66 6.32 5.94
N CYS A 372 -13.74 5.73 5.18
CA CYS A 372 -12.85 6.42 4.24
C CYS A 372 -13.17 6.12 2.77
N GLY A 373 -14.28 5.44 2.50
CA GLY A 373 -14.64 4.97 1.17
C GLY A 373 -14.27 3.50 0.94
N CYS A 374 -14.39 3.05 -0.31
CA CYS A 374 -14.16 1.67 -0.71
C CYS A 374 -13.02 1.56 -1.74
N GLY A 375 -12.37 0.41 -1.75
CA GLY A 375 -11.39 0.06 -2.79
C GLY A 375 -12.07 -0.39 -4.10
N ASN A 376 -11.27 -0.61 -5.14
CA ASN A 376 -11.75 -1.25 -6.36
C ASN A 376 -12.19 -2.70 -6.09
N PRO A 377 -13.32 -3.17 -6.65
CA PRO A 377 -13.76 -4.54 -6.47
C PRO A 377 -12.72 -5.53 -6.99
N VAL A 378 -12.57 -6.63 -6.27
CA VAL A 378 -11.63 -7.71 -6.55
C VAL A 378 -12.38 -8.97 -6.94
N ALA A 379 -11.87 -9.71 -7.92
CA ALA A 379 -12.45 -10.99 -8.32
C ALA A 379 -12.28 -11.99 -7.18
N SER A 380 -13.33 -12.70 -6.78
CA SER A 380 -13.34 -13.86 -5.88
C SER A 380 -12.90 -15.14 -6.61
N PRO A 381 -12.52 -16.22 -5.92
CA PRO A 381 -12.09 -17.49 -6.52
C PRO A 381 -13.09 -18.08 -7.53
N GLU A 382 -14.39 -17.93 -7.29
CA GLU A 382 -15.45 -18.36 -8.22
C GLU A 382 -15.79 -17.31 -9.30
N GLY A 383 -14.93 -16.29 -9.49
CA GLY A 383 -15.01 -15.35 -10.61
C GLY A 383 -16.10 -14.29 -10.50
N ARG A 384 -16.36 -13.75 -9.29
CA ARG A 384 -17.27 -12.61 -9.10
C ARG A 384 -16.60 -11.47 -8.36
N LEU A 385 -16.96 -10.23 -8.67
CA LEU A 385 -16.39 -9.06 -8.00
C LEU A 385 -16.96 -8.86 -6.58
N LEU A 386 -16.08 -8.67 -5.60
CA LEU A 386 -16.38 -8.30 -4.21
C LEU A 386 -15.71 -6.96 -3.86
N ALA A 387 -16.29 -6.17 -2.96
CA ALA A 387 -15.76 -4.87 -2.57
C ALA A 387 -15.49 -4.77 -1.06
N PHE A 388 -14.55 -3.90 -0.69
CA PHE A 388 -14.15 -3.67 0.69
C PHE A 388 -14.23 -2.20 1.05
N GLY A 389 -14.84 -1.90 2.19
CA GLY A 389 -14.85 -0.59 2.82
C GLY A 389 -13.65 -0.39 3.73
N LEU A 390 -13.05 0.79 3.70
CA LEU A 390 -11.91 1.17 4.52
C LEU A 390 -12.39 2.01 5.71
N VAL A 391 -11.98 1.62 6.92
CA VAL A 391 -12.33 2.29 8.17
C VAL A 391 -11.06 2.67 8.92
N GLN A 392 -10.95 3.93 9.32
CA GLN A 392 -9.87 4.44 10.16
C GLN A 392 -10.32 4.57 11.61
N ASN A 393 -9.36 4.54 12.54
CA ASN A 393 -9.60 4.53 13.99
C ASN A 393 -10.48 3.36 14.42
N PHE A 394 -10.30 2.21 13.79
CA PHE A 394 -11.16 1.06 14.02
C PHE A 394 -11.16 0.66 15.51
N GLU A 395 -12.34 0.70 16.11
CA GLU A 395 -12.65 0.24 17.46
C GLU A 395 -13.90 -0.62 17.39
N GLU A 396 -13.80 -1.84 17.92
CA GLU A 396 -14.87 -2.85 17.81
C GLU A 396 -16.11 -2.44 18.61
N ASP A 397 -15.91 -1.85 19.79
CA ASP A 397 -16.99 -1.36 20.66
C ASP A 397 -17.81 -0.21 20.03
N SER A 398 -17.28 0.47 19.01
CA SER A 398 -17.98 1.53 18.26
C SER A 398 -18.43 1.09 16.86
N LEU A 399 -18.38 -0.22 16.57
CA LEU A 399 -18.71 -0.77 15.25
C LEU A 399 -20.21 -0.66 14.95
N GLU A 400 -21.08 -0.79 15.96
CA GLU A 400 -22.54 -0.72 15.79
C GLU A 400 -22.97 0.58 15.10
N ASN A 401 -22.42 1.72 15.54
CA ASN A 401 -22.69 3.03 14.95
C ASN A 401 -22.33 3.11 13.45
N LEU A 402 -21.33 2.34 13.01
CA LEU A 402 -20.90 2.29 11.61
C LEU A 402 -21.82 1.40 10.76
N LEU A 403 -22.39 0.35 11.37
CA LEU A 403 -23.11 -0.73 10.67
C LEU A 403 -24.63 -0.52 10.59
N VAL A 404 -25.22 0.27 11.48
CA VAL A 404 -26.69 0.29 11.67
C VAL A 404 -27.35 1.54 11.09
N SER A 405 -26.67 2.68 11.05
CA SER A 405 -27.26 3.91 10.52
C SER A 405 -26.21 4.87 9.95
N GLY A 406 -26.58 5.63 8.92
CA GLY A 406 -25.68 6.63 8.38
C GLY A 406 -26.24 7.37 7.17
N GLY A 407 -25.85 8.65 7.03
CA GLY A 407 -26.23 9.47 5.88
C GLY A 407 -25.44 9.14 4.59
N PRO A 408 -25.66 9.92 3.51
CA PRO A 408 -24.94 9.76 2.26
C PRO A 408 -23.41 9.78 2.45
N GLY A 409 -22.75 8.75 1.94
CA GLY A 409 -21.30 8.60 2.08
C GLY A 409 -20.84 7.87 3.35
N SER A 410 -21.76 7.27 4.10
CA SER A 410 -21.48 6.35 5.22
C SER A 410 -21.10 4.94 4.75
N PHE A 411 -20.59 4.12 5.69
CA PHE A 411 -20.34 2.70 5.45
C PHE A 411 -21.65 1.94 5.22
N TYR A 412 -22.67 2.21 6.02
CA TYR A 412 -24.00 1.60 5.91
C TYR A 412 -24.59 1.72 4.50
N GLU A 413 -24.58 2.93 3.94
CA GLU A 413 -25.05 3.17 2.58
C GLU A 413 -24.19 2.44 1.54
N ALA A 414 -22.87 2.45 1.68
CA ALA A 414 -21.99 1.71 0.79
C ALA A 414 -22.24 0.19 0.84
N ASN A 415 -22.55 -0.36 2.01
CA ASN A 415 -22.87 -1.77 2.21
C ASN A 415 -24.19 -2.13 1.49
N LYS A 416 -25.22 -1.29 1.63
CA LYS A 416 -26.49 -1.44 0.89
C LYS A 416 -26.28 -1.40 -0.62
N VAL A 417 -25.55 -0.40 -1.13
CA VAL A 417 -25.28 -0.28 -2.57
C VAL A 417 -24.56 -1.52 -3.10
N ALA A 418 -23.57 -2.05 -2.36
CA ALA A 418 -22.87 -3.27 -2.76
C ALA A 418 -23.80 -4.51 -2.79
N ARG A 419 -24.71 -4.63 -1.82
CA ARG A 419 -25.71 -5.71 -1.77
C ARG A 419 -26.68 -5.64 -2.95
N TYR A 420 -27.26 -4.47 -3.22
CA TYR A 420 -28.14 -4.27 -4.37
C TYR A 420 -27.42 -4.52 -5.70
N ALA A 421 -26.16 -4.09 -5.82
CA ALA A 421 -25.35 -4.38 -6.99
C ALA A 421 -25.14 -5.90 -7.19
N TRP A 422 -24.92 -6.64 -6.11
CA TRP A 422 -24.81 -8.10 -6.17
C TRP A 422 -26.11 -8.74 -6.71
N GLU A 423 -27.27 -8.33 -6.20
CA GLU A 423 -28.57 -8.87 -6.63
C GLU A 423 -28.82 -8.55 -8.11
N ALA A 424 -28.57 -7.30 -8.53
CA ALA A 424 -28.73 -6.87 -9.91
C ALA A 424 -27.80 -7.63 -10.87
N ASN A 425 -26.54 -7.86 -10.49
CA ASN A 425 -25.55 -8.54 -11.35
C ASN A 425 -25.68 -10.07 -11.34
N THR A 426 -26.36 -10.67 -10.36
CA THR A 426 -26.61 -12.11 -10.28
C THR A 426 -27.98 -12.51 -10.80
N GLY A 427 -28.94 -11.58 -10.80
CA GLY A 427 -30.36 -11.87 -11.07
C GLY A 427 -31.04 -12.66 -9.96
N ARG A 428 -30.43 -12.76 -8.78
CA ARG A 428 -30.93 -13.53 -7.62
C ARG A 428 -31.13 -12.61 -6.43
N ARG A 429 -32.08 -12.95 -5.57
CA ARG A 429 -32.21 -12.32 -4.25
C ARG A 429 -30.98 -12.64 -3.41
N PHE A 430 -30.57 -11.68 -2.58
CA PHE A 430 -29.38 -11.84 -1.74
C PHE A 430 -29.52 -13.05 -0.81
N ASN A 431 -28.52 -13.92 -0.85
CA ASN A 431 -28.38 -15.04 0.06
C ASN A 431 -26.96 -15.02 0.65
N LEU A 432 -26.85 -14.94 1.99
CA LEU A 432 -25.57 -14.83 2.69
C LEU A 432 -24.63 -15.99 2.37
N LYS A 433 -25.18 -17.21 2.30
CA LYS A 433 -24.41 -18.42 2.01
C LYS A 433 -23.88 -18.42 0.58
N GLU A 434 -24.72 -18.11 -0.41
CA GLU A 434 -24.27 -17.96 -1.81
C GLU A 434 -23.22 -16.85 -1.96
N PHE A 435 -23.37 -15.76 -1.21
CA PHE A 435 -22.43 -14.64 -1.22
C PHE A 435 -21.05 -15.01 -0.65
N LEU A 436 -21.03 -15.76 0.46
CA LEU A 436 -19.79 -16.17 1.14
C LEU A 436 -19.15 -17.43 0.55
N ASN A 437 -19.91 -18.29 -0.11
CA ASN A 437 -19.44 -19.57 -0.65
C ASN A 437 -18.13 -19.46 -1.48
N PRO A 438 -17.97 -18.48 -2.38
CA PRO A 438 -16.74 -18.33 -3.16
C PRO A 438 -15.47 -18.13 -2.34
N ILE A 439 -15.60 -17.67 -1.10
CA ILE A 439 -14.49 -17.19 -0.27
C ILE A 439 -14.38 -17.92 1.08
N ALA A 440 -15.28 -18.87 1.33
CA ALA A 440 -15.46 -19.46 2.64
C ALA A 440 -14.22 -20.23 3.12
N GLU A 441 -13.60 -21.00 2.22
CA GLU A 441 -12.41 -21.78 2.54
C GLU A 441 -11.23 -20.88 2.95
N ASP A 442 -10.98 -19.81 2.21
CA ASP A 442 -9.91 -18.86 2.50
C ASP A 442 -10.14 -18.18 3.86
N ILE A 443 -11.37 -17.72 4.13
CA ILE A 443 -11.70 -17.08 5.41
C ILE A 443 -11.56 -18.04 6.59
N LEU A 444 -12.01 -19.29 6.45
CA LEU A 444 -11.87 -20.29 7.50
C LEU A 444 -10.41 -20.67 7.78
N LYS A 445 -9.57 -20.75 6.74
CA LYS A 445 -8.12 -20.91 6.92
C LYS A 445 -7.54 -19.75 7.72
N LEU A 446 -7.95 -18.51 7.40
CA LEU A 446 -7.48 -17.32 8.10
C LEU A 446 -7.96 -17.23 9.54
N LEU A 447 -9.20 -17.63 9.83
CA LEU A 447 -9.74 -17.70 11.19
C LEU A 447 -9.06 -18.78 12.06
N ARG A 448 -8.51 -19.82 11.43
CA ARG A 448 -7.76 -20.89 12.11
C ARG A 448 -6.28 -20.62 12.26
N ALA A 449 -5.74 -19.70 11.46
CA ALA A 449 -4.33 -19.37 11.51
C ALA A 449 -4.02 -18.74 12.88
N SER A 450 -3.23 -19.44 13.69
CA SER A 450 -2.85 -19.01 15.04
C SER A 450 -1.77 -17.92 15.06
N GLU A 451 -1.12 -17.64 13.93
CA GLU A 451 0.19 -16.95 13.90
C GLU A 451 0.28 -15.79 12.92
N VAL A 452 -0.80 -15.04 12.68
CA VAL A 452 -0.69 -13.83 11.83
C VAL A 452 -0.48 -12.59 12.68
N GLN A 453 0.79 -12.19 12.84
CA GLN A 453 1.17 -10.99 13.60
C GLN A 453 0.67 -9.68 12.97
N SER A 454 0.42 -9.67 11.66
CA SER A 454 0.15 -8.44 10.90
C SER A 454 -1.32 -8.00 10.88
N TYR A 455 -2.27 -8.87 11.26
CA TYR A 455 -3.70 -8.55 11.30
C TYR A 455 -4.54 -9.46 12.19
N THR A 456 -5.73 -8.98 12.52
CA THR A 456 -6.80 -9.75 13.17
C THR A 456 -7.97 -9.89 12.22
N VAL A 457 -8.51 -11.10 12.08
CA VAL A 457 -9.77 -11.33 11.37
C VAL A 457 -10.92 -11.08 12.33
N ILE A 458 -11.88 -10.25 11.93
CA ILE A 458 -13.11 -9.99 12.68
C ILE A 458 -14.31 -10.48 11.88
N VAL A 459 -15.24 -11.14 12.56
CA VAL A 459 -16.42 -11.75 11.92
C VAL A 459 -17.60 -11.75 12.88
N SER A 460 -18.78 -11.38 12.38
CA SER A 460 -20.01 -11.46 13.15
C SER A 460 -20.48 -12.92 13.31
N PRO A 461 -21.22 -13.25 14.38
CA PRO A 461 -21.61 -14.63 14.69
C PRO A 461 -22.37 -15.36 13.58
N ASN A 462 -23.27 -14.67 12.89
CA ASN A 462 -24.09 -15.24 11.81
C ASN A 462 -23.26 -15.53 10.55
N VAL A 463 -22.32 -14.64 10.22
CA VAL A 463 -21.34 -14.88 9.15
C VAL A 463 -20.48 -16.09 9.48
N LEU A 464 -19.95 -16.19 10.71
CA LEU A 464 -19.17 -17.34 11.16
C LEU A 464 -19.96 -18.64 11.08
N LYS A 465 -21.21 -18.64 11.55
CA LYS A 465 -22.12 -19.79 11.45
C LYS A 465 -22.30 -20.24 9.99
N THR A 466 -22.57 -19.29 9.09
CA THR A 466 -22.76 -19.58 7.66
C THR A 466 -21.48 -20.15 7.01
N LEU A 467 -20.31 -19.62 7.37
CA LEU A 467 -19.02 -20.15 6.89
C LEU A 467 -18.81 -21.60 7.32
N LEU A 468 -19.11 -21.92 8.59
CA LEU A 468 -19.01 -23.28 9.12
C LEU A 468 -20.02 -24.25 8.48
N GLU A 469 -21.23 -23.77 8.13
CA GLU A 469 -22.20 -24.55 7.37
C GLU A 469 -21.67 -24.89 5.96
N ILE A 470 -21.11 -23.92 5.26
CA ILE A 470 -20.49 -24.13 3.93
C ILE A 470 -19.36 -25.18 4.02
N GLU A 471 -18.52 -25.09 5.05
CA GLU A 471 -17.45 -26.07 5.24
C GLU A 471 -18.00 -27.48 5.48
N LYS A 472 -19.01 -27.63 6.34
CA LYS A 472 -19.62 -28.94 6.63
C LYS A 472 -20.20 -29.58 5.37
N GLU A 473 -20.77 -28.78 4.46
CA GLU A 473 -21.31 -29.27 3.19
C GLU A 473 -20.24 -29.65 2.17
N ARG A 474 -19.08 -28.96 2.21
CA ARG A 474 -17.92 -29.27 1.36
C ARG A 474 -17.10 -30.44 1.87
N LYS A 475 -17.16 -30.77 3.16
CA LYS A 475 -16.51 -31.97 3.69
C LYS A 475 -17.07 -33.18 2.95
N PRO A 476 -16.23 -34.04 2.35
CA PRO A 476 -16.73 -35.26 1.74
C PRO A 476 -17.48 -36.01 2.84
N LYS A 477 -18.78 -36.25 2.64
CA LYS A 477 -19.48 -37.27 3.41
C LYS A 477 -18.68 -38.53 3.18
N ASN A 478 -17.94 -39.00 4.19
CA ASN A 478 -17.23 -40.27 4.14
C ASN A 478 -18.19 -41.25 3.47
N ARG A 479 -17.87 -41.65 2.22
CA ARG A 479 -18.55 -42.78 1.61
C ARG A 479 -18.42 -43.85 2.67
N LYS A 480 -19.55 -44.38 3.16
CA LYS A 480 -19.57 -45.63 3.89
C LYS A 480 -18.71 -46.56 3.03
N ILE A 481 -17.47 -46.81 3.47
CA ILE A 481 -16.68 -47.87 2.91
C ILE A 481 -17.56 -49.07 3.22
N LYS A 482 -18.19 -49.64 2.17
CA LYS A 482 -18.74 -50.97 2.29
C LYS A 482 -17.55 -51.80 2.69
N GLU A 483 -17.50 -52.20 3.96
CA GLU A 483 -16.61 -53.26 4.42
C GLU A 483 -16.97 -54.49 3.58
N SER A 484 -16.26 -54.68 2.48
CA SER A 484 -16.05 -56.01 1.94
C SER A 484 -15.00 -56.66 2.84
N PRO A 485 -15.32 -57.73 3.56
CA PRO A 485 -14.31 -58.43 4.33
C PRO A 485 -13.45 -59.20 3.32
N ASP A 486 -12.25 -58.71 3.05
CA ASP A 486 -11.17 -59.55 2.54
C ASP A 486 -10.04 -59.55 3.57
N PRO A 487 -9.79 -60.68 4.26
CA PRO A 487 -8.86 -60.74 5.37
C PRO A 487 -7.47 -60.98 4.82
N LYS A 488 -6.63 -59.94 4.79
CA LYS A 488 -5.17 -60.09 4.86
C LYS A 488 -4.55 -58.75 5.21
N TYR A 489 -3.67 -58.80 6.22
CA TYR A 489 -3.00 -57.70 6.91
C TYR A 489 -3.81 -57.08 8.06
N GLY A 490 -3.87 -57.86 9.15
CA GLY A 490 -4.07 -57.31 10.48
C GLY A 490 -2.81 -56.62 11.01
N TRP A 491 -3.06 -55.81 12.03
CA TRP A 491 -2.15 -55.27 13.05
C TRP A 491 -1.47 -53.92 12.74
N LEU A 492 -2.24 -52.84 12.92
CA LEU A 492 -2.08 -51.97 14.10
C LEU A 492 -3.32 -51.08 14.28
N THR A 493 -4.19 -51.52 15.18
CA THR A 493 -5.36 -50.82 15.70
C THR A 493 -5.00 -49.82 16.79
N LEU A 494 -5.53 -48.59 16.64
CA LEU A 494 -6.31 -47.80 17.60
C LEU A 494 -5.89 -47.77 19.08
N LEU A 495 -5.61 -46.55 19.58
CA LEU A 495 -6.09 -45.92 20.82
C LEU A 495 -5.77 -44.41 20.65
N GLU A 496 -6.54 -43.37 20.95
CA GLU A 496 -7.90 -43.12 21.44
C GLU A 496 -8.11 -41.61 21.22
N SER A 497 -9.30 -41.18 20.83
CA SER A 497 -9.71 -39.77 20.95
C SER A 497 -10.15 -39.53 22.40
N PRO A 498 -9.91 -38.32 22.93
CA PRO A 498 -11.06 -37.61 23.47
C PRO A 498 -11.17 -36.19 22.93
N ILE A 499 -12.34 -35.95 22.33
CA ILE A 499 -13.06 -34.68 22.38
C ILE A 499 -13.01 -34.14 23.82
N SER A 500 -12.36 -33.00 24.03
CA SER A 500 -12.82 -31.87 24.85
C SER A 500 -11.66 -30.93 25.22
N ARG A 501 -11.70 -29.70 24.68
CA ARG A 501 -11.35 -28.42 25.34
C ARG A 501 -11.20 -27.32 24.26
N LEU A 502 -12.34 -26.75 23.90
CA LEU A 502 -12.38 -25.32 23.53
C LEU A 502 -11.93 -24.55 24.78
N LYS A 503 -10.67 -24.12 24.81
CA LYS A 503 -10.25 -23.05 25.70
C LYS A 503 -10.35 -21.74 24.93
N ILE A 504 -11.31 -20.92 25.34
CA ILE A 504 -11.31 -19.49 25.06
C ILE A 504 -10.09 -18.94 25.79
N TYR A 505 -9.09 -18.47 25.04
CA TYR A 505 -8.03 -17.62 25.56
C TYR A 505 -8.27 -16.20 25.07
N SER A 506 -8.98 -15.42 25.88
CA SER A 506 -8.67 -14.00 26.01
C SER A 506 -7.70 -13.90 27.19
N LEU A 507 -6.47 -13.44 26.95
CA LEU A 507 -5.61 -12.79 27.93
C LEU A 507 -4.22 -12.60 27.32
N ASN A 508 -3.91 -11.36 27.00
CA ASN A 508 -2.68 -10.71 27.44
C ASN A 508 -2.83 -9.22 27.15
N LEU A 509 -3.48 -8.50 28.07
CA LEU A 509 -3.39 -7.05 28.16
C LEU A 509 -4.01 -6.47 29.45
N PHE A 510 -3.97 -7.14 30.61
CA PHE A 510 -4.28 -6.46 31.89
C PHE A 510 -3.44 -7.03 33.04
N GLY A 511 -2.77 -6.10 33.74
CA GLY A 511 -1.84 -6.37 34.83
C GLY A 511 -2.50 -6.87 36.12
N ASN A 512 -1.63 -7.22 37.06
CA ASN A 512 -1.89 -7.91 38.34
C ASN A 512 -2.99 -7.33 39.24
N GLU A 513 -3.53 -6.14 38.98
CA GLU A 513 -4.62 -5.55 39.78
C GLU A 513 -5.99 -6.18 39.53
N PHE A 514 -6.25 -6.74 38.34
CA PHE A 514 -7.56 -7.34 38.03
C PHE A 514 -7.79 -8.63 38.82
N TRP A 515 -6.77 -9.48 38.95
CA TRP A 515 -6.86 -10.74 39.70
C TRP A 515 -6.96 -10.52 41.22
N SER A 516 -6.38 -9.44 41.74
CA SER A 516 -6.53 -9.04 43.15
C SER A 516 -7.99 -8.69 43.48
N LYS A 517 -8.66 -7.91 42.62
CA LYS A 517 -10.08 -7.53 42.81
C LYS A 517 -11.04 -8.70 42.63
N VAL A 518 -10.76 -9.61 41.70
CA VAL A 518 -11.57 -10.84 41.50
C VAL A 518 -11.45 -11.78 42.70
N ASN A 519 -10.25 -11.96 43.26
CA ASN A 519 -10.07 -12.81 44.44
C ASN A 519 -10.70 -12.19 45.71
N SER A 520 -10.65 -10.86 45.86
CA SER A 520 -11.34 -10.16 46.95
C SER A 520 -12.87 -10.29 46.85
N PHE A 521 -13.43 -10.23 45.64
CA PHE A 521 -14.86 -10.39 45.40
C PHE A 521 -15.34 -11.83 45.66
N ILE A 522 -14.55 -12.84 45.25
CA ILE A 522 -14.87 -14.25 45.51
C ILE A 522 -14.75 -14.61 47.00
N SER A 523 -13.82 -13.98 47.73
CA SER A 523 -13.70 -14.13 49.19
C SER A 523 -14.92 -13.60 49.95
N ARG A 524 -15.54 -12.51 49.48
CA ARG A 524 -16.74 -11.92 50.08
C ARG A 524 -18.04 -12.66 49.73
N LEU A 525 -18.01 -13.58 48.77
CA LEU A 525 -19.16 -14.44 48.42
C LEU A 525 -19.13 -15.79 49.16
N LYS A 526 -18.09 -16.05 49.95
CA LYS A 526 -17.93 -17.28 50.76
C LYS A 526 -18.15 -17.07 52.26
N HIS A 527 -18.53 -15.86 52.66
CA HIS A 527 -19.04 -15.48 53.97
C HIS A 527 -20.34 -14.70 53.74
#